data_AF-A0A6G3XGW3-F1
#
_entry.id   AF-A0A6G3XGW3-F1
#
_cell.length_a   1.000
_cell.length_b   1.000
_cell.length_c   1.000
_cell.angle_alpha   90.00
_cell.angle_beta   90.00
_cell.angle_gamma   90.00
#
_symmetry.space_group_name_H-M   'P 1'
#
loop_
_entity.id
_entity.type
_entity.pdbx_description
1 polymer ?
#
loop_
_entity_poly.entity_id
_entity_poly.type
_entity_poly.pdbx_seq_one_letter_code
_entity_poly.pdbx_strand_id
1 'polypeptide(L)'
;VEEATAFTHWLGDRLGDRQDAGGEPLRIMYRVDGSPLEGERTLGHLEGYRGSRPVRLGNAADDQLQLDIYGEALYALSEGREVGIQAGHRGWKILSRTLDRLADSWDRPDEGIWETRGGRKDFTYSRVMCWAAFDRGLKLAAQFSRPADTARWTGARDAVLEQVVERGWSENLRAYVQSYGSEVLDASLLLMPRVGFLAPKDPGWLSTLDAMDRTLVSDSLVYRYDPAASPDGLRGSEGTFSLCTFLYVDALARAGRLRQARYTFEKMLTYANHVGLFAEEIGPSGEQL
;
A
#
# COMPACT_ATOMS: atom_id res chain seq x y z
N VAL A 1 9.91 12.91 16.79
CA VAL A 1 9.02 14.05 16.44
C VAL A 1 9.62 14.83 15.29
N GLU A 2 10.82 15.39 15.44
CA GLU A 2 11.53 16.14 14.39
C GLU A 2 11.62 15.40 13.05
N GLU A 3 12.03 14.13 13.04
CA GLU A 3 12.12 13.30 11.83
C GLU A 3 10.76 13.12 11.12
N ALA A 4 9.69 12.88 11.88
CA ALA A 4 8.34 12.72 11.33
C ALA A 4 7.82 14.03 10.72
N THR A 5 8.14 15.16 11.34
CA THR A 5 7.83 16.50 10.83
C THR A 5 8.64 16.76 9.54
N ALA A 6 9.93 16.44 9.51
CA ALA A 6 10.78 16.57 8.32
C ALA A 6 10.30 15.68 7.15
N PHE A 7 9.92 14.43 7.42
CA PHE A 7 9.35 13.53 6.40
C PHE A 7 8.06 14.09 5.81
N THR A 8 7.20 14.66 6.65
CA THR A 8 5.96 15.30 6.17
C THR A 8 6.27 16.50 5.27
N HIS A 9 7.21 17.36 5.64
CA HIS A 9 7.63 18.47 4.78
C HIS A 9 8.14 17.98 3.44
N TRP A 10 9.01 16.97 3.46
CA TRP A 10 9.53 16.36 2.24
C TRP A 10 8.39 15.85 1.34
N LEU A 11 7.40 15.13 1.89
CA LEU A 11 6.26 14.62 1.14
C LEU A 11 5.38 15.74 0.57
N GLY A 12 5.15 16.81 1.36
CA GLY A 12 4.41 17.99 0.93
C GLY A 12 5.09 18.73 -0.23
N ASP A 13 6.43 18.83 -0.21
CA ASP A 13 7.20 19.43 -1.30
C ASP A 13 7.08 18.58 -2.57
N ARG A 14 7.17 17.24 -2.48
CA ARG A 14 7.01 16.35 -3.64
C ARG A 14 5.65 16.47 -4.30
N LEU A 15 4.57 16.57 -3.51
CA LEU A 15 3.22 16.85 -4.02
C LEU A 15 3.13 18.20 -4.76
N GLY A 16 3.95 19.18 -4.36
CA GLY A 16 4.01 20.51 -4.96
C GLY A 16 4.74 20.55 -6.29
N ASP A 17 5.86 19.83 -6.40
CA ASP A 17 6.81 19.90 -7.54
C ASP A 17 6.18 19.54 -8.89
N ARG A 18 5.14 18.70 -8.91
CA ARG A 18 4.51 18.18 -10.14
C ARG A 18 3.12 18.72 -10.44
N GLN A 19 2.66 19.72 -9.69
CA GLN A 19 1.36 20.35 -9.91
C GLN A 19 1.20 20.83 -11.37
N ASP A 20 2.23 21.41 -11.95
CA ASP A 20 2.13 22.05 -13.28
C ASP A 20 2.70 21.17 -14.42
N ALA A 21 3.13 19.94 -14.13
CA ALA A 21 3.92 19.10 -15.04
C ALA A 21 3.09 18.22 -16.02
N GLY A 22 1.78 18.42 -16.15
CA GLY A 22 0.94 17.73 -17.14
C GLY A 22 0.82 16.20 -16.99
N GLY A 23 1.17 15.64 -15.81
CA GLY A 23 1.10 14.21 -15.51
C GLY A 23 0.73 13.92 -14.05
N GLU A 24 1.01 12.71 -13.57
CA GLU A 24 0.70 12.32 -12.20
C GLU A 24 1.40 13.23 -11.17
N PRO A 25 0.67 13.77 -10.18
CA PRO A 25 1.22 14.67 -9.16
C PRO A 25 2.22 14.01 -8.21
N LEU A 26 2.27 12.68 -8.13
CA LEU A 26 3.28 11.93 -7.38
C LEU A 26 3.98 10.91 -8.27
N ARG A 27 5.28 10.72 -8.02
CA ARG A 27 6.03 9.54 -8.44
C ARG A 27 5.97 8.47 -7.35
N ILE A 28 6.11 7.23 -7.77
CA ILE A 28 6.20 6.07 -6.87
C ILE A 28 7.54 6.11 -6.12
N MET A 29 8.62 6.45 -6.83
CA MET A 29 9.96 6.45 -6.26
C MET A 29 10.70 7.77 -6.43
N TYR A 30 11.58 8.03 -5.47
CA TYR A 30 12.48 9.18 -5.46
C TYR A 30 13.86 8.73 -5.00
N ARG A 31 14.89 9.43 -5.45
CA ARG A 31 16.20 9.39 -4.80
C ARG A 31 16.08 9.98 -3.39
N VAL A 32 17.04 9.67 -2.52
CA VAL A 32 17.05 10.17 -1.12
C VAL A 32 16.98 11.71 -1.05
N ASP A 33 17.53 12.41 -2.05
CA ASP A 33 17.49 13.86 -2.17
C ASP A 33 16.16 14.40 -2.75
N GLY A 34 15.19 13.53 -3.05
CA GLY A 34 13.89 13.88 -3.65
C GLY A 34 13.89 14.03 -5.17
N SER A 35 15.05 13.89 -5.84
CA SER A 35 15.13 13.94 -7.31
C SER A 35 14.55 12.66 -7.94
N PRO A 36 14.06 12.71 -9.20
CA PRO A 36 13.53 11.53 -9.87
C PRO A 36 14.60 10.44 -10.04
N LEU A 37 14.16 9.18 -10.11
CA LEU A 37 15.06 8.11 -10.51
C LEU A 37 15.44 8.24 -11.99
N GLU A 38 16.64 7.80 -12.30
CA GLU A 38 17.04 7.49 -13.68
C GLU A 38 16.60 6.05 -13.97
N GLY A 39 16.07 5.81 -15.17
CA GLY A 39 15.48 4.51 -15.53
C GLY A 39 16.37 3.30 -15.26
N GLU A 40 15.74 2.12 -15.16
CA GLU A 40 16.42 0.88 -14.80
C GLU A 40 17.52 0.50 -15.80
N ARG A 41 18.73 0.20 -15.31
CA ARG A 41 19.83 -0.33 -16.12
C ARG A 41 20.55 -1.48 -15.45
N THR A 42 21.06 -2.40 -16.26
CA THR A 42 21.84 -3.56 -15.78
C THR A 42 23.32 -3.21 -15.63
N LEU A 43 23.91 -3.58 -14.49
CA LEU A 43 25.33 -3.44 -14.19
C LEU A 43 26.06 -4.77 -14.41
N GLY A 44 26.34 -5.11 -15.66
CA GLY A 44 26.94 -6.41 -16.03
C GLY A 44 28.34 -6.68 -15.46
N HIS A 45 29.02 -5.65 -14.96
CA HIS A 45 30.34 -5.77 -14.33
C HIS A 45 30.27 -6.22 -12.86
N LEU A 46 29.07 -6.26 -12.26
CA LEU A 46 28.88 -6.71 -10.89
C LEU A 46 28.39 -8.16 -10.86
N GLU A 47 28.89 -8.93 -9.89
CA GLU A 47 28.45 -10.30 -9.65
C GLU A 47 27.08 -10.35 -8.95
N GLY A 48 26.79 -9.37 -8.11
CA GLY A 48 25.58 -9.33 -7.29
C GLY A 48 25.74 -10.11 -5.98
N TYR A 49 24.89 -9.80 -5.00
CA TYR A 49 24.90 -10.48 -3.71
C TYR A 49 24.60 -11.97 -3.91
N ARG A 50 25.45 -12.85 -3.36
CA ARG A 50 25.35 -14.33 -3.52
C ARG A 50 25.25 -14.80 -4.98
N GLY A 51 25.80 -14.05 -5.93
CA GLY A 51 25.74 -14.38 -7.37
C GLY A 51 24.41 -14.05 -8.04
N SER A 52 23.51 -13.32 -7.37
CA SER A 52 22.21 -12.90 -7.92
C SER A 52 22.41 -11.94 -9.10
N ARG A 53 21.98 -12.39 -10.28
CA ARG A 53 22.10 -11.63 -11.54
C ARG A 53 20.76 -11.55 -12.29
N PRO A 54 20.51 -10.45 -13.02
CA PRO A 54 21.40 -9.30 -13.19
C PRO A 54 21.30 -8.27 -12.04
N VAL A 55 22.41 -7.61 -11.73
CA VAL A 55 22.42 -6.44 -10.83
C VAL A 55 21.83 -5.25 -11.56
N ARG A 56 20.86 -4.57 -10.94
CA ARG A 56 20.14 -3.42 -11.51
C ARG A 56 20.43 -2.16 -10.71
N LEU A 57 20.50 -1.03 -11.41
CA LEU A 57 20.45 0.30 -10.84
C LEU A 57 19.17 0.99 -11.31
N GLY A 58 18.44 1.61 -10.39
CA GLY A 58 17.09 2.15 -10.63
C GLY A 58 16.02 1.10 -10.33
N ASN A 59 14.77 1.44 -10.62
CA ASN A 59 13.63 0.53 -10.52
C ASN A 59 12.73 0.74 -11.75
N ALA A 60 12.30 -0.35 -12.38
CA ALA A 60 11.35 -0.34 -13.49
C ALA A 60 9.95 0.15 -13.12
N ALA A 61 9.65 0.36 -11.83
CA ALA A 61 8.39 0.94 -11.38
C ALA A 61 8.31 2.48 -11.50
N ASP A 62 9.39 3.18 -11.84
CA ASP A 62 9.40 4.67 -11.89
C ASP A 62 8.35 5.28 -12.84
N ASP A 63 7.95 4.57 -13.89
CA ASP A 63 6.94 5.00 -14.87
C ASP A 63 5.55 4.38 -14.67
N GLN A 64 5.38 3.54 -13.64
CA GLN A 64 4.10 2.91 -13.35
C GLN A 64 3.10 3.94 -12.78
N LEU A 65 1.82 3.70 -13.05
CA LEU A 65 0.74 4.39 -12.36
C LEU A 65 0.33 3.55 -11.14
N GLN A 66 0.47 4.12 -9.95
CA GLN A 66 -0.05 3.51 -8.73
C GLN A 66 -1.01 4.49 -8.08
N LEU A 67 -2.26 4.07 -7.91
CA LEU A 67 -3.28 4.93 -7.31
C LEU A 67 -3.27 4.83 -5.78
N ASP A 68 -2.69 3.76 -5.23
CA ASP A 68 -2.58 3.54 -3.80
C ASP A 68 -1.71 4.59 -3.09
N ILE A 69 -0.65 5.09 -3.74
CA ILE A 69 0.28 6.08 -3.17
C ILE A 69 -0.42 7.35 -2.68
N TYR A 70 -1.56 7.73 -3.29
CA TYR A 70 -2.35 8.87 -2.82
C TYR A 70 -2.94 8.60 -1.44
N GLY A 71 -3.49 7.41 -1.25
CA GLY A 71 -4.00 6.98 0.05
C GLY A 71 -2.90 6.88 1.08
N GLU A 72 -1.76 6.30 0.73
CA GLU A 72 -0.61 6.16 1.63
C GLU A 72 -0.08 7.51 2.09
N ALA A 73 0.12 8.44 1.15
CA ALA A 73 0.56 9.79 1.44
C ALA A 73 -0.43 10.51 2.36
N LEU A 74 -1.72 10.51 2.04
CA LEU A 74 -2.74 11.18 2.85
C LEU A 74 -2.95 10.50 4.21
N TYR A 75 -2.83 9.18 4.28
CA TYR A 75 -2.85 8.44 5.54
C TYR A 75 -1.68 8.87 6.44
N ALA A 76 -0.45 8.84 5.94
CA ALA A 76 0.74 9.28 6.67
C ALA A 76 0.62 10.75 7.14
N LEU A 77 0.20 11.66 6.25
CA LEU A 77 -0.02 13.07 6.57
C LEU A 77 -1.10 13.26 7.66
N SER A 78 -2.12 12.39 7.70
CA SER A 78 -3.20 12.49 8.69
C SER A 78 -2.80 12.00 10.09
N GLU A 79 -1.82 11.10 10.19
CA GLU A 79 -1.29 10.64 11.48
C GLU A 79 -0.35 11.69 12.11
N GLY A 80 0.29 12.52 11.27
CA GLY A 80 1.06 13.69 11.70
C GLY A 80 0.16 14.83 12.18
N ARG A 81 -0.13 14.91 13.48
CA ARG A 81 -0.98 16.00 14.04
C ARG A 81 -0.42 17.41 13.83
N GLU A 82 0.90 17.55 13.64
CA GLU A 82 1.56 18.85 13.43
C GLU A 82 1.40 19.42 12.00
N VAL A 83 0.95 18.59 11.06
CA VAL A 83 1.00 18.87 9.62
C VAL A 83 0.01 19.95 9.19
N GLY A 84 -1.23 19.91 9.70
CA GLY A 84 -2.21 20.94 9.36
C GLY A 84 -1.93 22.31 9.99
N ILE A 85 -1.04 22.36 10.99
CA ILE A 85 -0.60 23.62 11.62
C ILE A 85 0.52 24.27 10.78
N GLN A 86 1.43 23.50 10.18
CA GLN A 86 2.62 24.06 9.52
C GLN A 86 2.60 24.15 7.99
N ALA A 87 1.76 23.37 7.30
CA ALA A 87 1.71 23.42 5.82
C ALA A 87 1.12 24.74 5.26
N GLY A 88 0.42 25.50 6.12
CA GLY A 88 -0.19 26.79 5.76
C GLY A 88 -1.20 26.68 4.60
N HIS A 89 -1.53 27.82 4.00
CA HIS A 89 -2.46 27.87 2.86
C HIS A 89 -1.89 27.18 1.61
N ARG A 90 -0.59 27.29 1.36
CA ARG A 90 0.07 26.72 0.18
C ARG A 90 0.00 25.19 0.16
N GLY A 91 0.40 24.54 1.26
CA GLY A 91 0.35 23.08 1.37
C GLY A 91 -1.09 22.57 1.28
N TRP A 92 -2.04 23.29 1.89
CA TRP A 92 -3.46 22.95 1.74
C TRP A 92 -3.94 22.99 0.28
N LYS A 93 -3.58 24.04 -0.48
CA LYS A 93 -3.94 24.14 -1.90
C LYS A 93 -3.29 23.04 -2.76
N ILE A 94 -2.11 22.56 -2.38
CA ILE A 94 -1.46 21.43 -3.04
C ILE A 94 -2.24 20.13 -2.78
N LEU A 95 -2.53 19.84 -1.51
CA LEU A 95 -3.32 18.67 -1.10
C LEU A 95 -4.70 18.66 -1.75
N SER A 96 -5.42 19.78 -1.66
CA SER A 96 -6.75 19.93 -2.27
C SER A 96 -6.72 19.67 -3.77
N ARG A 97 -5.79 20.28 -4.51
CA ARG A 97 -5.66 20.06 -5.96
C ARG A 97 -5.32 18.61 -6.31
N THR A 98 -4.58 17.91 -5.44
CA THR A 98 -4.25 16.50 -5.63
C THR A 98 -5.50 15.64 -5.50
N LEU A 99 -6.31 15.85 -4.47
CA LEU A 99 -7.59 15.16 -4.30
C LEU A 99 -8.61 15.54 -5.38
N ASP A 100 -8.62 16.79 -5.84
CA ASP A 100 -9.46 17.22 -6.96
C ASP A 100 -9.11 16.47 -8.24
N ARG A 101 -7.83 16.20 -8.52
CA ARG A 101 -7.42 15.38 -9.66
C ARG A 101 -7.76 13.91 -9.47
N LEU A 102 -7.50 13.38 -8.27
CA LEU A 102 -7.84 11.99 -7.95
C LEU A 102 -9.34 11.75 -8.14
N ALA A 103 -10.20 12.71 -7.76
CA ALA A 103 -11.64 12.62 -7.98
C ALA A 103 -12.03 12.50 -9.46
N ASP A 104 -11.22 12.99 -10.40
CA ASP A 104 -11.44 12.82 -11.85
C ASP A 104 -10.94 11.49 -12.40
N SER A 105 -9.99 10.84 -11.72
CA SER A 105 -9.18 9.77 -12.32
C SER A 105 -8.99 8.53 -11.44
N TRP A 106 -9.67 8.41 -10.30
CA TRP A 106 -9.50 7.25 -9.42
C TRP A 106 -10.02 5.95 -10.07
N ASP A 107 -11.05 6.05 -10.91
CA ASP A 107 -11.66 4.87 -11.56
C ASP A 107 -10.96 4.53 -12.87
N ARG A 108 -9.68 4.15 -12.76
CA ARG A 108 -8.88 3.62 -13.87
C ARG A 108 -7.98 2.49 -13.37
N PRO A 109 -7.62 1.54 -14.24
CA PRO A 109 -6.71 0.47 -13.86
C PRO A 109 -5.30 1.04 -13.63
N ASP A 110 -4.56 0.42 -12.71
CA ASP A 110 -3.23 0.81 -12.26
C ASP A 110 -2.35 -0.43 -12.04
N GLU A 111 -1.09 -0.25 -11.68
CA GLU A 111 -0.09 -1.32 -11.59
C GLU A 111 -0.02 -1.96 -10.18
N GLY A 112 -0.71 -1.37 -9.20
CA GLY A 112 -0.83 -1.87 -7.83
C GLY A 112 0.47 -1.81 -7.01
N ILE A 113 0.35 -1.95 -5.69
CA ILE A 113 1.46 -1.78 -4.72
C ILE A 113 2.65 -2.73 -4.94
N TRP A 114 2.41 -3.91 -5.52
CA TRP A 114 3.45 -4.94 -5.67
C TRP A 114 4.37 -4.76 -6.88
N GLU A 115 4.25 -3.64 -7.60
CA GLU A 115 5.12 -3.28 -8.74
C GLU A 115 5.23 -4.38 -9.80
N THR A 116 4.18 -5.21 -9.94
CA THR A 116 4.24 -6.42 -10.78
C THR A 116 4.43 -6.07 -12.25
N ARG A 117 5.10 -6.95 -13.00
CA ARG A 117 5.24 -6.78 -14.46
C ARG A 117 4.01 -7.28 -15.22
N GLY A 118 2.89 -7.49 -14.52
CA GLY A 118 1.62 -8.03 -15.04
C GLY A 118 0.70 -7.00 -15.70
N GLY A 119 1.09 -5.73 -15.72
CA GLY A 119 0.32 -4.64 -16.33
C GLY A 119 -0.85 -4.15 -15.48
N ARG A 120 -1.61 -3.19 -16.04
CA ARG A 120 -2.67 -2.48 -15.32
C ARG A 120 -3.92 -3.31 -15.09
N LYS A 121 -4.45 -3.28 -13.86
CA LYS A 121 -5.70 -3.95 -13.46
C LYS A 121 -6.50 -3.04 -12.53
N ASP A 122 -7.77 -3.39 -12.30
CA ASP A 122 -8.56 -2.77 -11.21
C ASP A 122 -8.20 -3.44 -9.88
N PHE A 123 -7.09 -3.04 -9.26
CA PHE A 123 -6.66 -3.59 -7.97
C PHE A 123 -7.53 -3.10 -6.82
N THR A 124 -8.01 -4.03 -5.99
CA THR A 124 -8.89 -3.72 -4.85
C THR A 124 -8.16 -2.85 -3.84
N TYR A 125 -6.88 -3.12 -3.57
CA TYR A 125 -6.07 -2.34 -2.65
C TYR A 125 -5.94 -0.88 -3.10
N SER A 126 -5.66 -0.65 -4.38
CA SER A 126 -5.58 0.69 -4.96
C SER A 126 -6.87 1.48 -4.78
N ARG A 127 -8.02 0.83 -4.95
CA ARG A 127 -9.34 1.44 -4.70
C ARG A 127 -9.56 1.74 -3.21
N VAL A 128 -9.23 0.81 -2.31
CA VAL A 128 -9.29 1.04 -0.86
C VAL A 128 -8.42 2.23 -0.44
N MET A 129 -7.25 2.39 -1.04
CA MET A 129 -6.36 3.51 -0.73
C MET A 129 -6.83 4.83 -1.38
N CYS A 130 -7.47 4.81 -2.55
CA CYS A 130 -8.19 5.98 -3.07
C CYS A 130 -9.30 6.43 -2.11
N TRP A 131 -10.09 5.49 -1.58
CA TRP A 131 -11.09 5.77 -0.55
C TRP A 131 -10.44 6.42 0.69
N ALA A 132 -9.32 5.87 1.15
CA ALA A 132 -8.59 6.39 2.30
C ALA A 132 -8.11 7.82 2.04
N ALA A 133 -7.63 8.14 0.83
CA ALA A 133 -7.22 9.49 0.45
C ALA A 133 -8.37 10.50 0.64
N PHE A 134 -9.56 10.19 0.12
CA PHE A 134 -10.73 11.07 0.27
C PHE A 134 -11.21 11.16 1.71
N ASP A 135 -11.27 10.04 2.45
CA ASP A 135 -11.65 10.02 3.87
C ASP A 135 -10.73 10.91 4.71
N ARG A 136 -9.41 10.78 4.54
CA ARG A 136 -8.43 11.62 5.24
C ARG A 136 -8.49 13.07 4.79
N GLY A 137 -8.66 13.32 3.49
CA GLY A 137 -8.85 14.68 2.96
C GLY A 137 -10.05 15.40 3.58
N LEU A 138 -11.20 14.74 3.67
CA LEU A 138 -12.42 15.28 4.29
C LEU A 138 -12.22 15.57 5.79
N LYS A 139 -11.58 14.64 6.52
CA LYS A 139 -11.26 14.82 7.95
C LYS A 139 -10.33 16.00 8.17
N LEU A 140 -9.28 16.15 7.35
CA LEU A 140 -8.34 17.26 7.42
C LEU A 140 -9.02 18.61 7.08
N ALA A 141 -9.89 18.65 6.06
CA ALA A 141 -10.65 19.84 5.69
C ALA A 141 -11.50 20.34 6.87
N ALA A 142 -12.22 19.43 7.51
CA ALA A 142 -13.06 19.73 8.67
C ALA A 142 -12.21 20.15 9.88
N GLN A 143 -11.20 19.37 10.23
CA GLN A 143 -10.34 19.61 11.40
C GLN A 143 -9.65 20.98 11.35
N PHE A 144 -9.15 21.38 10.18
CA PHE A 144 -8.39 22.63 10.03
C PHE A 144 -9.21 23.79 9.47
N SER A 145 -10.53 23.60 9.29
CA SER A 145 -11.45 24.60 8.71
C SER A 145 -10.92 25.14 7.38
N ARG A 146 -10.49 24.24 6.49
CA ARG A 146 -9.85 24.59 5.22
C ARG A 146 -10.82 24.41 4.04
N PRO A 147 -10.80 25.31 3.04
CA PRO A 147 -11.73 25.25 1.92
C PRO A 147 -11.38 24.09 0.97
N ALA A 148 -12.35 23.22 0.68
CA ALA A 148 -12.24 22.12 -0.28
C ALA A 148 -13.58 21.86 -0.96
N ASP A 149 -13.56 21.17 -2.09
CA ASP A 149 -14.77 20.64 -2.74
C ASP A 149 -15.24 19.36 -2.02
N THR A 150 -15.73 19.54 -0.79
CA THR A 150 -16.11 18.42 0.10
C THR A 150 -17.26 17.61 -0.47
N ALA A 151 -18.16 18.21 -1.24
CA ALA A 151 -19.26 17.51 -1.90
C ALA A 151 -18.71 16.52 -2.93
N ARG A 152 -17.79 16.96 -3.80
CA ARG A 152 -17.17 16.09 -4.80
C ARG A 152 -16.32 14.98 -4.19
N TRP A 153 -15.52 15.30 -3.18
CA TRP A 153 -14.69 14.29 -2.49
C TRP A 153 -15.55 13.25 -1.76
N THR A 154 -16.67 13.67 -1.18
CA THR A 154 -17.64 12.75 -0.56
C THR A 154 -18.25 11.82 -1.61
N GLY A 155 -18.70 12.38 -2.74
CA GLY A 155 -19.23 11.57 -3.85
C GLY A 155 -18.22 10.55 -4.39
N ALA A 156 -16.95 10.95 -4.56
CA ALA A 156 -15.89 10.04 -4.99
C ALA A 156 -15.61 8.95 -3.94
N ARG A 157 -15.47 9.32 -2.66
CA ARG A 157 -15.28 8.37 -1.56
C ARG A 157 -16.39 7.33 -1.52
N ASP A 158 -17.64 7.77 -1.58
CA ASP A 158 -18.80 6.88 -1.46
C ASP A 158 -18.90 5.97 -2.69
N ALA A 159 -18.64 6.50 -3.90
CA ALA A 159 -18.59 5.68 -5.12
C ALA A 159 -17.49 4.62 -5.10
N VAL A 160 -16.29 4.95 -4.57
CA VAL A 160 -15.20 3.97 -4.40
C VAL A 160 -15.61 2.87 -3.43
N LEU A 161 -16.27 3.22 -2.32
CA LEU A 161 -16.72 2.25 -1.33
C LEU A 161 -17.71 1.25 -1.95
N GLU A 162 -18.75 1.75 -2.63
CA GLU A 162 -19.73 0.91 -3.30
C GLU A 162 -19.05 0.01 -4.34
N GLN A 163 -18.15 0.58 -5.16
CA GLN A 163 -17.42 -0.19 -6.18
C GLN A 163 -16.61 -1.35 -5.57
N VAL A 164 -15.88 -1.10 -4.47
CA VAL A 164 -15.08 -2.14 -3.79
C VAL A 164 -15.96 -3.22 -3.18
N VAL A 165 -17.07 -2.85 -2.53
CA VAL A 165 -17.98 -3.83 -1.92
C VAL A 165 -18.64 -4.70 -3.00
N GLU A 166 -19.06 -4.10 -4.11
CA GLU A 166 -19.74 -4.81 -5.20
C GLU A 166 -18.80 -5.66 -6.07
N ARG A 167 -17.63 -5.12 -6.44
CA ARG A 167 -16.72 -5.74 -7.43
C ARG A 167 -15.49 -6.41 -6.83
N GLY A 168 -15.12 -6.02 -5.62
CA GLY A 168 -13.96 -6.55 -4.89
C GLY A 168 -14.25 -7.82 -4.12
N TRP A 169 -15.52 -8.18 -3.93
CA TRP A 169 -15.93 -9.39 -3.23
C TRP A 169 -16.06 -10.58 -4.20
N SER A 170 -15.49 -11.71 -3.81
CA SER A 170 -15.70 -13.00 -4.49
C SER A 170 -16.67 -13.86 -3.66
N GLU A 171 -17.81 -14.23 -4.25
CA GLU A 171 -18.75 -15.17 -3.62
C GLU A 171 -18.18 -16.58 -3.43
N ASN A 172 -17.30 -17.02 -4.33
CA ASN A 172 -16.69 -18.34 -4.28
C ASN A 172 -15.72 -18.47 -3.09
N LEU A 173 -14.75 -17.57 -3.00
CA LEU A 173 -13.80 -17.50 -1.86
C LEU A 173 -14.44 -16.98 -0.57
N ARG A 174 -15.58 -16.29 -0.66
CA ARG A 174 -16.20 -15.50 0.42
C ARG A 174 -15.18 -14.53 1.04
N ALA A 175 -14.49 -13.79 0.17
CA ALA A 175 -13.40 -12.91 0.56
C ALA A 175 -13.22 -11.77 -0.45
N TYR A 176 -12.58 -10.68 -0.02
CA TYR A 176 -12.08 -9.66 -0.94
C TYR A 176 -10.84 -10.16 -1.70
N VAL A 177 -10.79 -9.88 -3.00
CA VAL A 177 -9.77 -10.38 -3.94
C VAL A 177 -8.79 -9.30 -4.39
N GLN A 178 -7.64 -9.70 -4.92
CA GLN A 178 -6.54 -8.86 -5.40
C GLN A 178 -7.00 -7.80 -6.40
N SER A 179 -7.69 -8.25 -7.45
CA SER A 179 -8.26 -7.39 -8.48
C SER A 179 -9.66 -7.83 -8.85
N TYR A 180 -10.47 -6.92 -9.36
CA TYR A 180 -11.85 -7.24 -9.73
C TYR A 180 -11.94 -8.38 -10.76
N GLY A 181 -12.87 -9.31 -10.51
CA GLY A 181 -13.06 -10.49 -11.35
C GLY A 181 -11.98 -11.57 -11.22
N SER A 182 -11.01 -11.41 -10.32
CA SER A 182 -10.04 -12.46 -10.00
C SER A 182 -10.51 -13.35 -8.84
N GLU A 183 -9.88 -14.52 -8.71
CA GLU A 183 -10.06 -15.45 -7.59
C GLU A 183 -8.75 -15.58 -6.80
N VAL A 184 -8.03 -14.45 -6.67
CA VAL A 184 -6.71 -14.39 -6.01
C VAL A 184 -6.83 -13.55 -4.75
N LEU A 185 -6.31 -14.03 -3.63
CA LEU A 185 -6.22 -13.27 -2.38
C LEU A 185 -4.95 -12.42 -2.37
N ASP A 186 -4.99 -11.28 -1.68
CA ASP A 186 -3.86 -10.35 -1.58
C ASP A 186 -3.68 -9.82 -0.16
N ALA A 187 -2.50 -10.04 0.42
CA ALA A 187 -2.15 -9.63 1.78
C ALA A 187 -2.14 -8.10 1.98
N SER A 188 -2.04 -7.29 0.92
CA SER A 188 -2.20 -5.82 1.03
C SER A 188 -3.56 -5.42 1.60
N LEU A 189 -4.61 -6.23 1.35
CA LEU A 189 -5.96 -5.99 1.88
C LEU A 189 -6.07 -6.20 3.41
N LEU A 190 -5.03 -6.73 4.06
CA LEU A 190 -4.94 -6.76 5.53
C LEU A 190 -5.00 -5.35 6.15
N LEU A 191 -4.73 -4.31 5.35
CA LEU A 191 -4.83 -2.91 5.75
C LEU A 191 -6.25 -2.34 5.75
N MET A 192 -7.25 -3.00 5.16
CA MET A 192 -8.63 -2.47 5.08
C MET A 192 -9.17 -1.98 6.44
N PRO A 193 -9.05 -2.73 7.55
CA PRO A 193 -9.51 -2.26 8.85
C PRO A 193 -8.60 -1.20 9.48
N ARG A 194 -7.31 -1.18 9.12
CA ARG A 194 -6.33 -0.22 9.65
C ARG A 194 -6.60 1.18 9.10
N VAL A 195 -6.91 1.28 7.81
CA VAL A 195 -7.25 2.56 7.17
C VAL A 195 -8.67 3.02 7.50
N GLY A 196 -9.51 2.10 7.99
CA GLY A 196 -10.88 2.35 8.42
C GLY A 196 -11.94 2.05 7.36
N PHE A 197 -11.56 1.35 6.29
CA PHE A 197 -12.45 1.00 5.18
C PHE A 197 -13.55 0.01 5.64
N LEU A 198 -13.20 -0.99 6.45
CA LEU A 198 -14.14 -1.90 7.11
C LEU A 198 -13.91 -1.94 8.62
N ALA A 199 -14.96 -2.27 9.38
CA ALA A 199 -14.82 -2.52 10.80
C ALA A 199 -13.99 -3.80 11.04
N PRO A 200 -13.09 -3.85 12.05
CA PRO A 200 -12.27 -5.04 12.31
C PRO A 200 -13.03 -6.32 12.66
N LYS A 201 -14.33 -6.22 12.95
CA LYS A 201 -15.23 -7.34 13.26
C LYS A 201 -16.38 -7.47 12.26
N ASP A 202 -16.31 -6.77 11.13
CA ASP A 202 -17.25 -6.95 10.04
C ASP A 202 -17.23 -8.43 9.56
N PRO A 203 -18.38 -9.09 9.35
CA PRO A 203 -18.42 -10.49 8.94
C PRO A 203 -17.72 -10.78 7.61
N GLY A 204 -17.81 -9.89 6.62
CA GLY A 204 -17.15 -10.04 5.33
C GLY A 204 -15.63 -9.91 5.46
N TRP A 205 -15.17 -8.95 6.26
CA TRP A 205 -13.76 -8.84 6.62
C TRP A 205 -13.24 -10.08 7.37
N LEU A 206 -13.95 -10.57 8.39
CA LEU A 206 -13.52 -11.76 9.13
C LEU A 206 -13.44 -13.01 8.23
N SER A 207 -14.39 -13.15 7.30
CA SER A 207 -14.37 -14.20 6.29
C SER A 207 -13.15 -14.08 5.35
N THR A 208 -12.78 -12.85 4.98
CA THR A 208 -11.57 -12.56 4.19
C THR A 208 -10.30 -12.94 4.96
N LEU A 209 -10.22 -12.55 6.24
CA LEU A 209 -9.09 -12.89 7.11
C LEU A 209 -8.94 -14.41 7.28
N ASP A 210 -10.05 -15.13 7.42
CA ASP A 210 -10.06 -16.60 7.48
C ASP A 210 -9.62 -17.23 6.15
N ALA A 211 -10.00 -16.66 5.01
CA ALA A 211 -9.55 -17.13 3.70
C ALA A 211 -8.04 -16.95 3.52
N MET A 212 -7.49 -15.81 3.95
CA MET A 212 -6.05 -15.55 3.94
C MET A 212 -5.29 -16.49 4.88
N ASP A 213 -5.80 -16.73 6.10
CA ASP A 213 -5.20 -17.69 7.04
C ASP A 213 -5.05 -19.09 6.45
N ARG A 214 -6.04 -19.55 5.68
CA ARG A 214 -5.97 -20.87 5.03
C ARG A 214 -5.06 -20.95 3.82
N THR A 215 -4.87 -19.83 3.12
CA THR A 215 -4.30 -19.84 1.74
C THR A 215 -2.94 -19.17 1.67
N LEU A 216 -2.75 -18.05 2.36
CA LEU A 216 -1.55 -17.23 2.30
C LEU A 216 -0.64 -17.44 3.52
N VAL A 217 -1.12 -18.05 4.60
CA VAL A 217 -0.32 -18.27 5.81
C VAL A 217 0.28 -19.67 5.81
N SER A 218 1.60 -19.73 5.92
CA SER A 218 2.37 -20.95 6.17
C SER A 218 2.96 -20.88 7.58
N ASP A 219 2.40 -21.68 8.49
CA ASP A 219 2.68 -21.67 9.93
C ASP A 219 2.36 -20.32 10.61
N SER A 220 3.26 -19.35 10.50
CA SER A 220 3.05 -17.98 10.98
C SER A 220 3.46 -16.92 9.95
N LEU A 221 4.01 -17.33 8.82
CA LEU A 221 4.56 -16.45 7.80
C LEU A 221 3.57 -16.30 6.65
N VAL A 222 3.54 -15.12 6.03
CA VAL A 222 2.47 -14.74 5.09
C VAL A 222 3.04 -14.41 3.72
N TYR A 223 2.51 -15.04 2.67
CA TYR A 223 2.79 -14.68 1.27
C TYR A 223 2.04 -13.43 0.84
N ARG A 224 2.55 -12.68 -0.14
CA ARG A 224 1.84 -11.50 -0.71
C ARG A 224 0.52 -11.92 -1.37
N TYR A 225 0.57 -12.95 -2.19
CA TYR A 225 -0.53 -13.61 -2.88
C TYR A 225 -0.07 -15.03 -3.24
N ASP A 226 -0.95 -15.86 -3.80
CA ASP A 226 -0.54 -17.17 -4.32
C ASP A 226 0.33 -16.98 -5.58
N PRO A 227 1.64 -17.30 -5.54
CA PRO A 227 2.54 -17.09 -6.68
C PRO A 227 2.19 -17.97 -7.89
N ALA A 228 1.51 -19.10 -7.67
CA ALA A 228 1.08 -19.98 -8.76
C ALA A 228 -0.17 -19.43 -9.47
N ALA A 229 -1.04 -18.72 -8.75
CA ALA A 229 -2.26 -18.13 -9.29
C ALA A 229 -2.06 -16.71 -9.84
N SER A 230 -1.01 -16.00 -9.40
CA SER A 230 -0.68 -14.64 -9.87
C SER A 230 0.82 -14.53 -10.19
N PRO A 231 1.25 -14.95 -11.40
CA PRO A 231 2.64 -14.81 -11.80
C PRO A 231 3.00 -13.32 -11.97
N ASP A 232 3.96 -12.86 -11.15
CA ASP A 232 4.39 -11.45 -11.05
C ASP A 232 5.44 -11.03 -12.10
N GLY A 233 5.89 -12.01 -12.91
CA GLY A 233 6.89 -11.85 -13.95
C GLY A 233 8.33 -12.11 -13.49
N LEU A 234 8.54 -12.54 -12.24
CA LEU A 234 9.84 -12.94 -11.70
C LEU A 234 10.06 -14.46 -11.85
N ARG A 235 11.33 -14.89 -11.83
CA ARG A 235 11.71 -16.31 -11.88
C ARG A 235 12.04 -16.79 -10.48
N GLY A 236 11.42 -17.88 -10.04
CA GLY A 236 11.74 -18.54 -8.76
C GLY A 236 10.50 -18.97 -8.00
N SER A 237 10.70 -19.59 -6.84
CA SER A 237 9.66 -19.73 -5.81
C SER A 237 9.81 -18.57 -4.85
N GLU A 238 8.78 -17.73 -4.74
CA GLU A 238 8.74 -16.60 -3.82
C GLU A 238 8.78 -17.07 -2.36
N GLY A 239 9.46 -16.32 -1.51
CA GLY A 239 9.39 -16.49 -0.06
C GLY A 239 8.14 -15.88 0.55
N THR A 240 7.98 -16.08 1.84
CA THR A 240 6.99 -15.31 2.62
C THR A 240 7.49 -13.91 2.89
N PHE A 241 6.60 -12.94 3.00
CA PHE A 241 6.95 -11.52 3.17
C PHE A 241 6.89 -11.11 4.65
N SER A 242 7.97 -10.53 5.14
CA SER A 242 8.06 -10.02 6.52
C SER A 242 6.98 -8.96 6.80
N LEU A 243 6.77 -8.03 5.86
CA LEU A 243 5.74 -6.98 5.97
C LEU A 243 4.34 -7.58 6.08
N CYS A 244 3.98 -8.51 5.19
CA CYS A 244 2.67 -9.18 5.19
C CYS A 244 2.41 -9.90 6.52
N THR A 245 3.44 -10.48 7.11
CA THR A 245 3.36 -11.14 8.42
C THR A 245 3.04 -10.14 9.54
N PHE A 246 3.68 -8.97 9.56
CA PHE A 246 3.34 -7.92 10.53
C PHE A 246 1.95 -7.31 10.30
N LEU A 247 1.53 -7.13 9.05
CA LEU A 247 0.16 -6.71 8.72
C LEU A 247 -0.87 -7.73 9.20
N TYR A 248 -0.55 -9.02 9.10
CA TYR A 248 -1.42 -10.09 9.59
C TYR A 248 -1.55 -10.08 11.11
N VAL A 249 -0.45 -9.81 11.84
CA VAL A 249 -0.48 -9.60 13.29
C VAL A 249 -1.41 -8.43 13.66
N ASP A 250 -1.30 -7.28 12.97
CA ASP A 250 -2.16 -6.10 13.21
C ASP A 250 -3.63 -6.43 12.93
N ALA A 251 -3.91 -7.11 11.81
CA ALA A 251 -5.24 -7.56 11.43
C ALA A 251 -5.87 -8.51 12.47
N LEU A 252 -5.13 -9.53 12.91
CA LEU A 252 -5.56 -10.45 13.97
C LEU A 252 -5.85 -9.72 15.28
N ALA A 253 -4.97 -8.80 15.68
CA ALA A 253 -5.13 -8.05 16.92
C ALA A 253 -6.39 -7.17 16.88
N ARG A 254 -6.62 -6.47 15.76
CA ARG A 254 -7.82 -5.65 15.54
C ARG A 254 -9.11 -6.48 15.51
N ALA A 255 -9.05 -7.69 14.96
CA ALA A 255 -10.17 -8.65 14.97
C ALA A 255 -10.44 -9.25 16.37
N GLY A 256 -9.58 -8.98 17.36
CA GLY A 256 -9.69 -9.55 18.71
C GLY A 256 -9.12 -10.95 18.85
N ARG A 257 -8.41 -11.47 17.83
CA ARG A 257 -7.75 -12.79 17.83
C ARG A 257 -6.37 -12.71 18.50
N LEU A 258 -6.33 -12.17 19.72
CA LEU A 258 -5.09 -11.76 20.40
C LEU A 258 -4.09 -12.89 20.65
N ARG A 259 -4.57 -14.12 20.91
CA ARG A 259 -3.68 -15.28 21.11
C ARG A 259 -2.92 -15.63 19.83
N GLN A 260 -3.60 -15.63 18.68
CA GLN A 260 -2.99 -15.89 17.39
C GLN A 260 -2.05 -14.74 17.00
N ALA A 261 -2.48 -13.49 17.18
CA ALA A 261 -1.64 -12.32 16.92
C ALA A 261 -0.32 -12.37 17.71
N ARG A 262 -0.40 -12.69 19.01
CA ARG A 262 0.78 -12.82 19.87
C ARG A 262 1.71 -13.94 19.41
N TYR A 263 1.16 -15.12 19.15
CA TYR A 263 1.94 -16.26 18.67
C TYR A 263 2.69 -15.94 17.37
N THR A 264 1.98 -15.39 16.38
CA THR A 264 2.57 -14.98 15.11
C THR A 264 3.64 -13.90 15.30
N PHE A 265 3.40 -12.91 16.16
CA PHE A 265 4.37 -11.87 16.45
C PHE A 265 5.63 -12.40 17.13
N GLU A 266 5.48 -13.23 18.16
CA GLU A 266 6.61 -13.84 18.89
C GLU A 266 7.46 -14.73 17.96
N LYS A 267 6.83 -15.48 17.05
CA LYS A 267 7.54 -16.21 16.00
C LYS A 267 8.25 -15.28 15.02
N MET A 268 7.57 -14.23 14.55
CA MET A 268 8.17 -13.29 13.61
C MET A 268 9.45 -12.67 14.19
N LEU A 269 9.48 -12.35 15.48
CA LEU A 269 10.66 -11.82 16.16
C LEU A 269 11.88 -12.76 16.11
N THR A 270 11.71 -14.07 15.95
CA THR A 270 12.84 -15.01 15.84
C THR A 270 13.53 -14.97 14.48
N TYR A 271 12.92 -14.32 13.48
CA TYR A 271 13.51 -14.15 12.15
C TYR A 271 14.35 -12.88 12.01
N ALA A 272 14.44 -12.04 13.06
CA ALA A 272 15.37 -10.92 13.06
C ALA A 272 16.82 -11.41 12.97
N ASN A 273 17.65 -10.75 12.16
CA ASN A 273 19.07 -11.06 12.13
C ASN A 273 19.78 -10.57 13.40
N HIS A 274 21.08 -10.86 13.51
CA HIS A 274 21.92 -10.51 14.67
C HIS A 274 21.95 -9.02 15.05
N VAL A 275 21.53 -8.11 14.17
CA VAL A 275 21.39 -6.66 14.46
C VAL A 275 19.94 -6.19 14.58
N GLY A 276 18.98 -7.12 14.61
CA GLY A 276 17.55 -6.83 14.78
C GLY A 276 16.83 -6.43 13.49
N LEU A 277 17.43 -6.63 12.31
CA LEU A 277 16.82 -6.32 11.02
C LEU A 277 16.11 -7.55 10.44
N PHE A 278 15.04 -7.29 9.70
CA PHE A 278 14.28 -8.30 8.97
C PHE A 278 14.55 -8.13 7.48
N ALA A 279 14.84 -9.23 6.78
CA ALA A 279 14.84 -9.24 5.33
C ALA A 279 13.42 -9.05 4.79
N GLU A 280 13.30 -8.66 3.52
CA GLU A 280 12.02 -8.53 2.85
C GLU A 280 11.28 -9.87 2.81
N GLU A 281 12.00 -10.92 2.40
CA GLU A 281 11.48 -12.27 2.26
C GLU A 281 12.18 -13.26 3.21
N ILE A 282 11.41 -14.27 3.61
CA ILE A 282 11.88 -15.45 4.36
C ILE A 282 11.55 -16.68 3.51
N GLY A 283 12.60 -17.42 3.16
CA GLY A 283 12.50 -18.63 2.37
C GLY A 283 11.94 -19.83 3.13
N PRO A 284 11.62 -20.94 2.45
CA PRO A 284 10.95 -22.09 3.05
C PRO A 284 11.72 -22.77 4.18
N SER A 285 13.05 -22.62 4.24
CA SER A 285 13.88 -23.16 5.33
C SER A 285 14.15 -22.14 6.44
N GLY A 286 13.50 -20.96 6.39
CA GLY A 286 13.66 -19.87 7.35
C GLY A 286 14.87 -18.97 7.07
N GLU A 287 15.52 -19.15 5.92
CA GLU A 287 16.61 -18.30 5.46
C GLU A 287 16.09 -16.92 5.06
N GLN A 288 16.86 -15.87 5.39
CA GLN A 288 16.60 -14.53 4.89
C GLN A 288 17.02 -14.45 3.42
N LEU A 289 16.11 -13.97 2.56
CA LEU A 289 16.30 -13.83 1.11
C LEU A 289 16.65 -12.39 0.73
#